data_AF-A0A419JAE6-F1
#
_entry.id   AF-A0A419JAE6-F1
#
_cell.length_a   1.000
_cell.length_b   1.000
_cell.length_c   1.000
_cell.angle_alpha   90.00
_cell.angle_beta   90.00
_cell.angle_gamma   90.00
#
_symmetry.space_group_name_H-M   'P 1'
#
loop_
_entity.id
_entity.type
_entity.pdbx_description
1 polymer ?
#
loop_
_entity_poly.entity_id
_entity_poly.type
_entity_poly.pdbx_seq_one_letter_code
_entity_poly.pdbx_strand_id
1 'polypeptide(L)'
;MRKTTKIATITVLSLLIVLMLIPSAIAQYTLTVNSTTGVEDENGDKLLGDGPEEPGTDDLVHLIDASDGSLICEIRIGEGVGPPFWNQGMFEKDVGAVPSGTVIYCRAWNNDTIANATYYGDSDTYTVQGVVGEEHDFGTWSTNQQQIWDSYNDSAHNNQDDTFGGDEHTVYMHGTGFATAHEYKVAYYDAPGDKSVDAHKIEVDTVNSDADGKLSSDCLFTSYQDTADPGTWHAIVYEGTDTAPSTYDSGWSGIIKDDSFTVEESAIPEFPTVIAAIAVSLLCAGAYMVMRRGAGKR
;
A
#
# COMPACT_ATOMS: atom_id res chain seq x y z
N MET A 1 -1.72 -87.35 3.26
CA MET A 1 -1.93 -86.29 4.27
C MET A 1 -1.17 -85.05 3.84
N ARG A 2 -1.92 -83.93 3.76
CA ARG A 2 -1.59 -82.49 3.70
C ARG A 2 -0.13 -82.07 3.42
N LYS A 3 0.20 -81.53 2.23
CA LYS A 3 0.08 -80.13 1.74
C LYS A 3 0.73 -79.08 2.66
N THR A 4 1.97 -78.73 2.35
CA THR A 4 2.69 -77.53 2.81
C THR A 4 3.21 -76.78 1.60
N THR A 5 2.56 -75.69 1.26
CA THR A 5 3.02 -74.74 0.23
C THR A 5 2.52 -73.37 0.65
N LYS A 6 3.32 -72.33 0.39
CA LYS A 6 3.00 -70.89 0.47
C LYS A 6 3.19 -70.21 1.82
N ILE A 7 4.44 -69.92 2.19
CA ILE A 7 4.76 -68.81 3.14
C ILE A 7 5.86 -67.86 2.59
N ALA A 8 6.62 -68.23 1.55
CA ALA A 8 7.80 -67.45 1.14
C ALA A 8 7.57 -66.29 0.13
N THR A 9 6.34 -65.97 -0.29
CA THR A 9 6.10 -65.03 -1.42
C THR A 9 5.52 -63.67 -1.00
N ILE A 10 5.15 -63.46 0.27
CA ILE A 10 4.52 -62.21 0.73
C ILE A 10 5.54 -61.16 1.19
N THR A 11 6.73 -61.57 1.66
CA THR A 11 7.76 -60.64 2.15
C THR A 11 8.52 -59.88 1.05
N VAL A 12 8.63 -60.44 -0.16
CA VAL A 12 9.34 -59.77 -1.27
C VAL A 12 8.49 -58.64 -1.87
N LEU A 13 7.16 -58.76 -1.85
CA LEU A 13 6.27 -57.72 -2.38
C LEU A 13 6.19 -56.50 -1.45
N SER A 14 6.21 -56.69 -0.12
CA SER A 14 6.26 -55.58 0.83
C SER A 14 7.60 -54.82 0.81
N LEU A 15 8.72 -55.48 0.51
CA LEU A 15 10.02 -54.79 0.38
C LEU A 15 10.10 -53.93 -0.89
N LEU A 16 9.45 -54.36 -1.99
CA LEU A 16 9.42 -53.61 -3.24
C LEU A 16 8.55 -52.33 -3.15
N ILE A 17 7.47 -52.36 -2.37
CA ILE A 17 6.59 -51.20 -2.14
C ILE A 17 7.29 -50.16 -1.24
N VAL A 18 8.09 -50.59 -0.26
CA VAL A 18 8.85 -49.67 0.60
C VAL A 18 9.99 -48.97 -0.16
N LEU A 19 10.57 -49.60 -1.19
CA LEU A 19 11.60 -48.96 -2.02
C LEU A 19 11.05 -47.93 -3.04
N MET A 20 9.77 -48.02 -3.41
CA MET A 20 9.12 -47.04 -4.30
C MET A 20 8.54 -45.83 -3.55
N LEU A 21 8.61 -45.83 -2.21
CA LEU A 21 8.24 -44.71 -1.34
C LEU A 21 9.47 -44.07 -0.70
N ILE A 22 10.65 -44.22 -1.29
CA ILE A 22 11.72 -43.26 -1.01
C ILE A 22 11.24 -41.98 -1.70
N PRO A 23 10.84 -40.92 -0.96
CA PRO A 23 10.58 -39.65 -1.61
C PRO A 23 11.82 -39.32 -2.41
N SER A 24 11.68 -39.24 -3.73
CA SER A 24 12.71 -38.70 -4.60
C SER A 24 13.19 -37.45 -3.90
N ALA A 25 14.47 -37.39 -3.53
CA ALA A 25 15.04 -36.17 -2.98
C ALA A 25 14.75 -35.10 -4.02
N ILE A 26 13.77 -34.24 -3.72
CA ILE A 26 13.36 -33.17 -4.62
C ILE A 26 14.60 -32.29 -4.66
N ALA A 27 15.26 -32.26 -5.82
CA ALA A 27 16.37 -31.36 -6.02
C ALA A 27 15.84 -29.97 -5.70
N GLN A 28 16.37 -29.34 -4.64
CA GLN A 28 16.02 -27.98 -4.32
C GLN A 28 16.66 -27.12 -5.41
N TYR A 29 15.82 -26.54 -6.26
CA TYR A 29 16.26 -25.50 -7.18
C TYR A 29 16.49 -24.26 -6.34
N THR A 30 17.69 -23.70 -6.42
CA THR A 30 18.02 -22.39 -5.86
C THR A 30 18.07 -21.41 -7.00
N LEU A 31 17.38 -20.29 -6.86
CA LEU A 31 17.54 -19.12 -7.72
C LEU A 31 18.51 -18.14 -7.03
N THR A 32 19.48 -17.66 -7.79
CA THR A 32 20.34 -16.54 -7.42
C THR A 32 19.96 -15.34 -8.27
N VAL A 33 19.60 -14.24 -7.64
CA VAL A 33 19.32 -12.97 -8.34
C VAL A 33 20.45 -11.99 -8.10
N ASN A 34 20.79 -11.21 -9.12
CA ASN A 34 21.82 -10.19 -9.00
C ASN A 34 21.52 -8.95 -9.86
N SER A 35 22.26 -7.88 -9.56
CA SER A 35 22.41 -6.72 -10.42
C SER A 35 23.90 -6.46 -10.58
N THR A 36 24.49 -6.89 -11.70
CA THR A 36 25.95 -6.76 -11.90
C THR A 36 26.38 -5.37 -12.36
N THR A 37 25.45 -4.59 -12.90
CA THR A 37 25.70 -3.22 -13.39
C THR A 37 25.15 -2.15 -12.47
N GLY A 38 24.33 -2.52 -11.48
CA GLY A 38 23.89 -1.72 -10.34
C GLY A 38 22.66 -0.85 -10.57
N VAL A 39 21.88 -0.64 -9.52
CA VAL A 39 20.73 0.27 -9.45
C VAL A 39 21.17 1.73 -9.32
N GLU A 40 20.48 2.63 -10.02
CA GLU A 40 20.73 4.07 -10.02
C GLU A 40 19.61 4.84 -9.28
N ASP A 41 19.93 5.99 -8.71
CA ASP A 41 18.97 6.93 -8.13
C ASP A 41 18.26 7.77 -9.21
N GLU A 42 17.45 8.74 -8.80
CA GLU A 42 16.76 9.64 -9.73
C GLU A 42 17.71 10.57 -10.53
N ASN A 43 18.96 10.72 -10.08
CA ASN A 43 20.00 11.54 -10.69
C ASN A 43 20.93 10.73 -11.62
N GLY A 44 20.80 9.39 -11.64
CA GLY A 44 21.66 8.47 -12.37
C GLY A 44 22.93 8.06 -11.61
N ASP A 45 23.05 8.44 -10.33
CA ASP A 45 24.13 7.98 -9.45
C ASP A 45 23.79 6.60 -8.88
N LYS A 46 24.79 5.76 -8.60
CA LYS A 46 24.50 4.43 -8.05
C LYS A 46 23.91 4.53 -6.64
N LEU A 47 22.86 3.76 -6.37
CA LEU A 47 22.32 3.63 -5.02
C LEU A 47 23.42 3.13 -4.09
N LEU A 48 23.59 3.82 -2.97
CA LEU A 48 24.59 3.47 -1.97
C LEU A 48 23.95 2.55 -0.95
N GLY A 49 24.43 1.31 -0.92
CA GLY A 49 24.20 0.42 0.21
C GLY A 49 25.03 0.84 1.42
N ASP A 50 24.59 0.38 2.58
CA ASP A 50 25.31 0.41 3.85
C ASP A 50 26.42 -0.65 3.94
N GLY A 51 26.43 -1.62 3.03
CA GLY A 51 27.37 -2.73 3.03
C GLY A 51 27.03 -3.80 4.08
N PRO A 52 27.88 -4.83 4.25
CA PRO A 52 27.52 -6.05 4.98
C PRO A 52 27.54 -5.95 6.53
N GLU A 53 27.90 -4.80 7.12
CA GLU A 53 28.32 -4.77 8.55
C GLU A 53 27.52 -3.86 9.49
N GLU A 54 26.61 -3.02 9.00
CA GLU A 54 25.76 -2.20 9.88
C GLU A 54 24.39 -2.90 10.06
N PRO A 55 24.10 -3.46 11.26
CA PRO A 55 22.77 -3.99 11.56
C PRO A 55 21.78 -2.84 11.73
N GLY A 56 20.74 -2.82 10.90
CA GLY A 56 19.65 -1.84 10.98
C GLY A 56 19.73 -0.67 10.00
N THR A 57 20.58 -0.79 8.98
CA THR A 57 20.47 0.03 7.76
C THR A 57 19.86 -0.84 6.66
N ASP A 58 18.89 -0.24 5.97
CA ASP A 58 17.72 -0.92 5.45
C ASP A 58 17.91 -1.58 4.07
N ASP A 59 17.09 -2.60 3.82
CA ASP A 59 17.06 -3.35 2.57
C ASP A 59 16.43 -2.50 1.46
N LEU A 60 17.24 -1.90 0.58
CA LEU A 60 16.77 -0.97 -0.45
C LEU A 60 16.10 -1.64 -1.66
N VAL A 61 16.04 -2.98 -1.70
CA VAL A 61 15.53 -3.74 -2.84
C VAL A 61 14.59 -4.86 -2.37
N HIS A 62 13.41 -4.93 -2.98
CA HIS A 62 12.48 -6.06 -2.84
C HIS A 62 12.48 -6.92 -4.09
N LEU A 63 12.52 -8.24 -3.92
CA LEU A 63 12.14 -9.19 -4.97
C LEU A 63 10.66 -9.52 -4.84
N ILE A 64 9.90 -9.28 -5.91
CA ILE A 64 8.43 -9.33 -5.89
C ILE A 64 7.92 -10.34 -6.93
N ASP A 65 6.89 -11.10 -6.59
CA ASP A 65 6.10 -11.87 -7.55
C ASP A 65 5.18 -10.92 -8.35
N ALA A 66 5.43 -10.78 -9.64
CA ALA A 66 4.70 -9.88 -10.53
C ALA A 66 3.22 -10.27 -10.73
N SER A 67 2.82 -11.48 -10.34
CA SER A 67 1.45 -11.95 -10.54
C SER A 67 0.48 -11.47 -9.45
N ASP A 68 0.96 -11.31 -8.22
CA ASP A 68 0.15 -10.91 -7.07
C ASP A 68 0.76 -9.78 -6.22
N GLY A 69 1.95 -9.32 -6.56
CA GLY A 69 2.66 -8.28 -5.82
C GLY A 69 3.22 -8.74 -4.49
N SER A 70 3.26 -10.05 -4.21
CA SER A 70 3.77 -10.54 -2.93
C SER A 70 5.30 -10.43 -2.83
N LEU A 71 5.77 -10.07 -1.63
CA LEU A 71 7.20 -10.03 -1.32
C LEU A 71 7.77 -11.44 -1.25
N ILE A 72 8.77 -11.72 -2.08
CA ILE A 72 9.54 -12.98 -2.06
C ILE A 72 10.69 -12.87 -1.06
N CYS A 73 11.48 -11.81 -1.15
CA CYS A 73 12.55 -11.52 -0.19
C CYS A 73 13.02 -10.06 -0.25
N GLU A 74 13.63 -9.63 0.84
CA GLU A 74 14.37 -8.37 0.96
C GLU A 74 15.84 -8.58 0.55
N ILE A 75 16.39 -7.60 -0.15
CA ILE A 75 17.75 -7.61 -0.69
C ILE A 75 18.42 -6.29 -0.34
N ARG A 76 19.63 -6.38 0.22
CA ARG A 76 20.46 -5.22 0.54
C ARG A 76 21.37 -4.87 -0.63
N ILE A 77 21.49 -3.59 -0.96
CA ILE A 77 22.52 -3.12 -1.90
C ILE A 77 23.89 -3.42 -1.30
N GLY A 78 24.72 -4.13 -2.05
CA GLY A 78 26.03 -4.60 -1.63
C GLY A 78 26.07 -6.05 -1.16
N GLU A 79 24.90 -6.66 -0.90
CA GLU A 79 24.84 -8.05 -0.46
C GLU A 79 25.44 -8.99 -1.52
N GLY A 80 26.23 -9.97 -1.09
CA GLY A 80 26.82 -10.99 -1.95
C GLY A 80 27.93 -10.49 -2.90
N VAL A 81 28.07 -9.18 -3.10
CA VAL A 81 29.11 -8.61 -3.95
C VAL A 81 30.41 -8.49 -3.15
N GLY A 82 31.56 -8.80 -3.76
CA GLY A 82 32.88 -8.64 -3.15
C GLY A 82 33.42 -7.19 -3.22
N PRO A 83 34.45 -6.84 -2.43
CA PRO A 83 35.07 -5.53 -2.51
C PRO A 83 35.78 -5.40 -3.88
N PRO A 84 35.79 -4.20 -4.49
CA PRO A 84 35.42 -2.88 -3.97
C PRO A 84 33.96 -2.46 -4.20
N PHE A 85 33.06 -3.37 -4.57
CA PHE A 85 31.74 -3.02 -5.15
C PHE A 85 30.59 -2.99 -4.14
N TRP A 86 30.90 -3.06 -2.84
CA TRP A 86 29.92 -3.20 -1.75
C TRP A 86 28.84 -2.11 -1.72
N ASN A 87 29.05 -0.95 -2.35
CA ASN A 87 28.13 0.19 -2.22
C ASN A 87 27.86 0.88 -3.58
N GLN A 88 27.69 0.13 -4.67
CA GLN A 88 27.54 0.69 -6.02
C GLN A 88 26.26 0.25 -6.73
N GLY A 89 25.16 0.13 -5.99
CA GLY A 89 23.87 -0.29 -6.53
C GLY A 89 23.79 -1.78 -6.88
N MET A 90 24.88 -2.54 -6.68
CA MET A 90 24.97 -3.95 -7.05
C MET A 90 24.53 -4.86 -5.91
N PHE A 91 24.02 -6.05 -6.21
CA PHE A 91 23.74 -7.10 -5.22
C PHE A 91 23.82 -8.48 -5.87
N GLU A 92 23.95 -9.52 -5.03
CA GLU A 92 23.82 -10.93 -5.36
C GLU A 92 23.16 -11.65 -4.17
N LYS A 93 22.02 -12.33 -4.41
CA LYS A 93 21.23 -12.98 -3.37
C LYS A 93 20.74 -14.36 -3.80
N ASP A 94 21.01 -15.36 -2.98
CA ASP A 94 20.35 -16.66 -3.06
C ASP A 94 18.97 -16.60 -2.40
N VAL A 95 17.91 -16.74 -3.19
CA VAL A 95 16.51 -16.58 -2.71
C VAL A 95 15.84 -17.91 -2.36
N GLY A 96 16.55 -19.02 -2.52
CA GLY A 96 16.02 -20.36 -2.30
C GLY A 96 15.11 -20.82 -3.44
N ALA A 97 14.07 -21.58 -3.09
CA ALA A 97 13.20 -22.22 -4.07
C ALA A 97 12.02 -21.33 -4.47
N VAL A 98 12.08 -20.76 -5.67
CA VAL A 98 10.96 -20.09 -6.32
C VAL A 98 10.32 -21.04 -7.34
N PRO A 99 8.98 -21.19 -7.39
CA PRO A 99 8.33 -22.07 -8.37
C PRO A 99 8.65 -21.71 -9.82
N SER A 100 8.86 -22.73 -10.66
CA SER A 100 8.99 -22.55 -12.11
C SER A 100 7.72 -21.91 -12.69
N GLY A 101 7.90 -20.92 -13.57
CA GLY A 101 6.82 -20.15 -14.18
C GLY A 101 6.40 -18.91 -13.40
N THR A 102 6.87 -18.72 -12.16
CA THR A 102 6.69 -17.45 -11.45
C THR A 102 7.37 -16.31 -12.20
N VAL A 103 6.67 -15.18 -12.35
CA VAL A 103 7.22 -13.97 -12.96
C VAL A 103 7.66 -13.06 -11.83
N ILE A 104 8.92 -12.64 -11.82
CA ILE A 104 9.52 -11.83 -10.75
C ILE A 104 10.12 -10.55 -11.29
N TYR A 105 10.26 -9.54 -10.44
CA TYR A 105 11.03 -8.32 -10.70
C TYR A 105 11.63 -7.79 -9.40
N CYS A 106 12.64 -6.93 -9.51
CA CYS A 106 13.19 -6.19 -8.38
C CYS A 106 12.62 -4.76 -8.35
N ARG A 107 12.18 -4.31 -7.18
CA ARG A 107 11.85 -2.90 -6.91
C ARG A 107 12.87 -2.32 -5.97
N ALA A 108 13.41 -1.15 -6.31
CA ALA A 108 14.32 -0.40 -5.46
C ALA A 108 13.77 0.98 -5.13
N TRP A 109 14.28 1.62 -4.08
CA TRP A 109 13.92 3.00 -3.71
C TRP A 109 15.11 3.77 -3.16
N ASN A 110 14.96 5.10 -3.09
CA ASN A 110 16.05 6.03 -2.78
C ASN A 110 16.17 6.44 -1.30
N ASN A 111 15.54 5.68 -0.40
CA ASN A 111 15.60 5.95 1.04
C ASN A 111 15.73 4.64 1.82
N ASP A 112 16.00 4.73 3.11
CA ASP A 112 16.17 3.58 3.99
C ASP A 112 14.93 2.68 3.98
N THR A 113 13.75 3.25 4.20
CA THR A 113 12.47 2.52 4.14
C THR A 113 11.64 2.91 2.93
N ILE A 114 10.79 1.99 2.46
CA ILE A 114 9.81 2.27 1.40
C ILE A 114 8.80 3.36 1.83
N ALA A 115 8.54 3.46 3.12
CA ALA A 115 7.70 4.49 3.74
C ALA A 115 8.29 5.90 3.57
N ASN A 116 9.62 6.04 3.66
CA ASN A 116 10.30 7.32 3.50
C ASN A 116 10.77 7.57 2.05
N ALA A 117 10.61 6.60 1.16
CA ALA A 117 11.03 6.71 -0.23
C ALA A 117 10.30 7.85 -0.93
N THR A 118 11.05 8.65 -1.68
CA THR A 118 10.45 9.68 -2.56
C THR A 118 10.38 9.19 -3.99
N TYR A 119 11.36 8.38 -4.37
CA TYR A 119 11.46 7.73 -5.66
C TYR A 119 11.64 6.22 -5.51
N TYR A 120 11.11 5.49 -6.48
CA TYR A 120 11.26 4.05 -6.64
C TYR A 120 11.53 3.71 -8.11
N GLY A 121 11.90 2.46 -8.37
CA GLY A 121 12.13 1.97 -9.72
C GLY A 121 12.07 0.45 -9.79
N ASP A 122 11.43 -0.03 -10.85
CA ASP A 122 11.26 -1.46 -11.11
C ASP A 122 12.21 -1.92 -12.21
N SER A 123 12.81 -3.08 -12.02
CA SER A 123 13.59 -3.77 -13.06
C SER A 123 12.67 -4.34 -14.14
N ASP A 124 13.26 -4.85 -15.22
CA ASP A 124 12.55 -5.74 -16.14
C ASP A 124 12.08 -7.02 -15.40
N THR A 125 11.04 -7.65 -15.93
CA THR A 125 10.50 -8.90 -15.38
C THR A 125 11.26 -10.13 -15.89
N TYR A 126 11.33 -11.15 -15.06
CA TYR A 126 11.94 -12.45 -15.36
C TYR A 126 10.99 -13.60 -15.05
N THR A 127 10.89 -14.59 -15.92
CA THR A 127 10.13 -15.83 -15.64
C THR A 127 11.09 -16.91 -15.16
N VAL A 128 10.88 -17.40 -13.93
CA VAL A 128 11.70 -18.46 -13.32
C VAL A 128 11.59 -19.76 -14.13
N GLN A 129 12.72 -20.34 -14.51
CA GLN A 129 12.78 -21.54 -15.34
C GLN A 129 12.70 -22.82 -14.49
N GLY A 130 13.10 -22.78 -13.23
CA GLY A 130 13.13 -23.93 -12.32
C GLY A 130 14.28 -24.89 -12.63
N VAL A 131 15.45 -24.37 -12.98
CA VAL A 131 16.66 -25.18 -13.26
C VAL A 131 17.65 -25.15 -12.08
N VAL A 132 18.53 -26.15 -11.99
CA VAL A 132 19.50 -26.23 -10.89
C VAL A 132 20.62 -25.22 -11.14
N GLY A 133 20.89 -24.36 -10.15
CA GLY A 133 21.87 -23.27 -10.28
C GLY A 133 21.38 -22.19 -11.24
N GLU A 134 20.09 -21.85 -11.15
CA GLU A 134 19.51 -20.78 -11.94
C GLU A 134 20.01 -19.43 -11.42
N GLU A 135 20.57 -18.62 -12.31
CA GLU A 135 21.05 -17.28 -12.01
C GLU A 135 20.38 -16.29 -12.95
N HIS A 136 19.94 -15.15 -12.42
CA HIS A 136 19.41 -14.05 -13.22
C HIS A 136 19.98 -12.70 -12.80
N ASP A 137 20.49 -11.98 -13.80
CA ASP A 137 20.99 -10.60 -13.66
C ASP A 137 19.94 -9.62 -14.18
N PHE A 138 19.42 -8.79 -13.29
CA PHE A 138 18.47 -7.72 -13.63
C PHE A 138 19.14 -6.49 -14.28
N GLY A 139 20.47 -6.45 -14.32
CA GLY A 139 21.22 -5.38 -14.96
C GLY A 139 21.06 -4.03 -14.25
N THR A 140 21.00 -2.95 -15.03
CA THR A 140 20.85 -1.57 -14.54
C THR A 140 19.40 -1.12 -14.71
N TRP A 141 18.85 -0.53 -13.66
CA TRP A 141 17.63 0.28 -13.71
C TRP A 141 17.76 1.45 -12.74
N SER A 142 16.84 2.41 -12.79
CA SER A 142 16.89 3.62 -11.96
C SER A 142 15.64 3.79 -11.10
N THR A 143 15.79 4.40 -9.92
CA THR A 143 14.70 4.83 -9.05
C THR A 143 14.24 6.24 -9.44
N ASN A 144 13.67 6.39 -10.63
CA ASN A 144 13.24 7.69 -11.15
C ASN A 144 11.72 7.88 -11.15
N GLN A 145 10.96 6.92 -10.62
CA GLN A 145 9.51 7.02 -10.50
C GLN A 145 9.17 7.67 -9.16
N GLN A 146 8.52 8.83 -9.20
CA GLN A 146 8.08 9.52 -8.00
C GLN A 146 6.81 8.86 -7.45
N GLN A 147 6.73 8.66 -6.14
CA GLN A 147 5.47 8.31 -5.51
C GLN A 147 4.48 9.49 -5.60
N ILE A 148 3.26 9.19 -6.04
CA ILE A 148 2.19 10.16 -6.28
C ILE A 148 1.09 9.92 -5.25
N TRP A 149 0.48 11.01 -4.76
CA TRP A 149 -0.71 10.99 -3.91
C TRP A 149 -1.43 12.31 -4.17
N ASP A 150 -2.56 12.24 -4.89
CA ASP A 150 -3.29 13.40 -5.38
C ASP A 150 -4.79 13.25 -5.09
N SER A 151 -5.50 14.38 -5.08
CA SER A 151 -6.95 14.46 -4.90
C SER A 151 -7.72 14.58 -6.23
N TYR A 152 -8.90 13.96 -6.28
CA TYR A 152 -9.74 13.85 -7.47
C TYR A 152 -11.21 14.10 -7.12
N ASN A 153 -11.97 14.67 -8.06
CA ASN A 153 -13.42 14.89 -7.91
C ASN A 153 -14.28 13.73 -8.47
N ASP A 154 -13.65 12.67 -8.99
CA ASP A 154 -14.34 11.47 -9.48
C ASP A 154 -13.69 10.18 -8.98
N SER A 155 -14.51 9.17 -8.71
CA SER A 155 -14.08 7.87 -8.18
C SER A 155 -13.24 7.04 -9.15
N ALA A 156 -13.15 7.42 -10.42
CA ALA A 156 -12.31 6.77 -11.41
C ALA A 156 -10.97 7.48 -11.59
N HIS A 157 -10.71 8.54 -10.80
CA HIS A 157 -9.46 9.30 -10.73
C HIS A 157 -9.01 9.85 -12.10
N ASN A 158 -9.96 10.34 -12.91
CA ASN A 158 -9.65 10.90 -14.23
C ASN A 158 -9.46 12.42 -14.20
N ASN A 159 -10.04 13.09 -13.21
CA ASN A 159 -10.01 14.54 -13.08
C ASN A 159 -9.41 14.88 -11.71
N GLN A 160 -8.09 15.12 -11.70
CA GLN A 160 -7.41 15.66 -10.53
C GLN A 160 -7.99 17.04 -10.20
N ASP A 161 -8.28 17.29 -8.93
CA ASP A 161 -8.85 18.54 -8.46
C ASP A 161 -8.44 18.82 -7.02
N ASP A 162 -7.87 20.00 -6.78
CA ASP A 162 -7.45 20.46 -5.46
C ASP A 162 -8.43 21.50 -4.88
N THR A 163 -9.61 21.71 -5.50
CA THR A 163 -10.63 22.66 -5.04
C THR A 163 -12.03 22.09 -5.17
N PHE A 164 -12.61 21.70 -4.03
CA PHE A 164 -13.92 21.07 -3.95
C PHE A 164 -15.00 22.08 -3.60
N GLY A 165 -15.97 22.23 -4.50
CA GLY A 165 -17.10 23.17 -4.36
C GLY A 165 -18.45 22.50 -4.05
N GLY A 166 -19.53 23.27 -4.17
CA GLY A 166 -20.86 22.87 -3.71
C GLY A 166 -21.55 21.72 -4.43
N ASP A 167 -21.00 21.25 -5.55
CA ASP A 167 -21.47 20.05 -6.24
C ASP A 167 -20.58 18.82 -5.95
N GLU A 168 -19.51 19.00 -5.16
CA GLU A 168 -18.44 18.02 -4.93
C GLU A 168 -18.33 17.73 -3.42
N HIS A 169 -19.06 16.71 -2.97
CA HIS A 169 -19.16 16.38 -1.54
C HIS A 169 -18.20 15.27 -1.09
N THR A 170 -17.38 14.77 -1.99
CA THR A 170 -16.45 13.68 -1.75
C THR A 170 -15.13 14.01 -2.43
N VAL A 171 -14.05 13.91 -1.68
CA VAL A 171 -12.70 13.82 -2.25
C VAL A 171 -12.34 12.35 -2.44
N TYR A 172 -11.85 12.01 -3.63
CA TYR A 172 -11.26 10.72 -3.92
C TYR A 172 -9.76 10.90 -3.98
N MET A 173 -9.04 10.27 -3.06
CA MET A 173 -7.58 10.28 -3.05
C MET A 173 -7.07 9.06 -3.82
N HIS A 174 -6.04 9.27 -4.63
CA HIS A 174 -5.36 8.18 -5.31
C HIS A 174 -3.87 8.42 -5.39
N GLY A 175 -3.11 7.33 -5.31
CA GLY A 175 -1.68 7.41 -5.52
C GLY A 175 -1.05 6.12 -5.99
N THR A 176 0.21 6.25 -6.39
CA THR A 176 1.00 5.19 -7.04
C THR A 176 2.40 5.13 -6.45
N GLY A 177 3.03 3.96 -6.53
CA GLY A 177 4.41 3.76 -6.05
C GLY A 177 4.51 3.33 -4.59
N PHE A 178 3.38 2.93 -4.00
CA PHE A 178 3.35 2.32 -2.67
C PHE A 178 3.84 0.87 -2.74
N ALA A 179 4.19 0.29 -1.58
CA ALA A 179 4.45 -1.14 -1.48
C ALA A 179 3.21 -1.92 -1.95
N THR A 180 3.37 -3.01 -2.69
CA THR A 180 2.28 -3.82 -3.22
C THR A 180 1.65 -4.68 -2.12
N ALA A 181 0.32 -4.86 -2.17
CA ALA A 181 -0.41 -5.69 -1.20
C ALA A 181 -0.12 -5.36 0.27
N HIS A 182 0.07 -4.07 0.57
CA HIS A 182 0.48 -3.57 1.89
C HIS A 182 -0.62 -2.75 2.53
N GLU A 183 -0.80 -2.92 3.84
CA GLU A 183 -1.81 -2.19 4.61
C GLU A 183 -1.29 -0.81 5.00
N TYR A 184 -2.02 0.22 4.57
CA TYR A 184 -1.80 1.61 4.92
C TYR A 184 -3.00 2.18 5.66
N LYS A 185 -2.81 3.34 6.26
CA LYS A 185 -3.90 4.18 6.72
C LYS A 185 -3.82 5.55 6.06
N VAL A 186 -5.00 6.13 5.81
CA VAL A 186 -5.16 7.49 5.32
C VAL A 186 -5.87 8.30 6.40
N ALA A 187 -5.26 9.39 6.86
CA ALA A 187 -5.89 10.30 7.80
C ALA A 187 -6.24 11.62 7.10
N TYR A 188 -7.49 12.04 7.26
CA TYR A 188 -8.00 13.31 6.75
C TYR A 188 -8.05 14.32 7.88
N TYR A 189 -7.52 15.50 7.63
CA TYR A 189 -7.57 16.64 8.53
C TYR A 189 -8.30 17.80 7.85
N ASP A 190 -9.21 18.44 8.58
CA ASP A 190 -9.91 19.63 8.08
C ASP A 190 -9.05 20.89 8.18
N ALA A 191 -9.61 22.00 7.74
CA ALA A 191 -8.96 23.30 7.90
C ALA A 191 -8.97 23.74 9.37
N PRO A 192 -8.00 24.58 9.80
CA PRO A 192 -8.09 25.26 11.08
C PRO A 192 -9.35 26.15 11.11
N GLY A 193 -10.32 25.82 11.96
CA GLY A 193 -11.58 26.53 12.03
C GLY A 193 -11.54 27.84 12.82
N ASP A 194 -12.65 28.58 12.83
CA ASP A 194 -12.80 29.76 13.70
C ASP A 194 -12.73 29.40 15.21
N LYS A 195 -12.92 28.12 15.55
CA LYS A 195 -12.95 27.62 16.93
C LYS A 195 -11.66 26.91 17.37
N SER A 196 -10.76 26.57 16.44
CA SER A 196 -9.45 25.98 16.74
C SER A 196 -8.36 26.62 15.90
N VAL A 197 -7.18 26.80 16.48
CA VAL A 197 -6.01 27.24 15.72
C VAL A 197 -5.41 26.14 14.84
N ASP A 198 -5.94 24.92 14.95
CA ASP A 198 -5.33 23.69 14.50
C ASP A 198 -6.31 22.87 13.65
N ALA A 199 -5.80 22.27 12.56
CA ALA A 199 -6.48 21.32 11.70
C ALA A 199 -6.71 19.98 12.43
N HIS A 200 -7.95 19.54 12.54
CA HIS A 200 -8.33 18.35 13.31
C HIS A 200 -8.47 17.13 12.43
N LYS A 201 -8.10 15.98 12.98
CA LYS A 201 -8.35 14.70 12.31
C LYS A 201 -9.85 14.39 12.30
N ILE A 202 -10.41 14.24 11.11
CA ILE A 202 -11.82 13.98 10.86
C ILE A 202 -12.09 12.50 10.62
N GLU A 203 -11.23 11.86 9.83
CA GLU A 203 -11.41 10.47 9.41
C GLU A 203 -10.07 9.73 9.39
N VAL A 204 -10.13 8.42 9.62
CA VAL A 204 -9.04 7.49 9.34
C VAL A 204 -9.62 6.33 8.55
N ASP A 205 -9.15 6.16 7.33
CA ASP A 205 -9.43 4.99 6.51
C ASP A 205 -8.27 3.98 6.60
N THR A 206 -8.59 2.69 6.58
CA THR A 206 -7.59 1.60 6.53
C THR A 206 -7.73 0.91 5.18
N VAL A 207 -6.69 1.04 4.37
CA VAL A 207 -6.70 0.68 2.95
C VAL A 207 -5.53 -0.23 2.64
N ASN A 208 -5.70 -1.12 1.67
CA ASN A 208 -4.60 -1.93 1.15
C ASN A 208 -4.26 -1.43 -0.25
N SER A 209 -2.97 -1.28 -0.53
CA SER A 209 -2.52 -1.08 -1.90
C SER A 209 -2.78 -2.34 -2.74
N ASP A 210 -3.00 -2.14 -4.03
CA ASP A 210 -3.18 -3.26 -4.96
C ASP A 210 -1.83 -3.90 -5.36
N ALA A 211 -1.90 -4.89 -6.26
CA ALA A 211 -0.72 -5.60 -6.77
C ALA A 211 0.20 -4.70 -7.61
N ASP A 212 -0.26 -3.52 -8.04
CA ASP A 212 0.53 -2.54 -8.78
C ASP A 212 1.09 -1.44 -7.85
N GLY A 213 0.80 -1.48 -6.55
CA GLY A 213 1.22 -0.46 -5.59
C GLY A 213 0.39 0.82 -5.70
N LYS A 214 -0.87 0.69 -6.16
CA LYS A 214 -1.83 1.78 -6.17
C LYS A 214 -2.65 1.78 -4.89
N LEU A 215 -2.89 2.96 -4.35
CA LEU A 215 -3.69 3.18 -3.15
C LEU A 215 -4.85 4.11 -3.49
N SER A 216 -6.03 3.82 -2.95
CA SER A 216 -7.21 4.69 -3.07
C SER A 216 -7.93 4.77 -1.74
N SER A 217 -8.44 5.96 -1.43
CA SER A 217 -9.21 6.28 -0.23
C SER A 217 -10.19 7.39 -0.59
N ASP A 218 -11.32 7.50 0.10
CA ASP A 218 -12.26 8.61 -0.09
C ASP A 218 -12.73 9.19 1.23
N CYS A 219 -13.16 10.45 1.21
CA CYS A 219 -13.74 11.12 2.37
C CYS A 219 -14.98 11.89 1.95
N LEU A 220 -16.13 11.54 2.55
CA LEU A 220 -17.42 12.18 2.32
C LEU A 220 -17.61 13.35 3.30
N PHE A 221 -17.49 14.58 2.80
CA PHE A 221 -17.56 15.81 3.62
C PHE A 221 -18.88 15.93 4.42
N THR A 222 -19.99 15.49 3.83
CA THR A 222 -21.32 15.55 4.47
C THR A 222 -21.44 14.72 5.75
N SER A 223 -20.53 13.77 5.99
CA SER A 223 -20.49 13.01 7.24
C SER A 223 -20.04 13.84 8.45
N TYR A 224 -19.44 15.02 8.21
CA TYR A 224 -18.71 15.79 9.22
C TYR A 224 -19.16 17.25 9.36
N GLN A 225 -20.33 17.58 8.82
CA GLN A 225 -20.94 18.90 8.81
C GLN A 225 -20.98 19.69 10.14
N ASP A 226 -20.95 19.03 11.30
CA ASP A 226 -20.99 19.69 12.63
C ASP A 226 -19.59 19.88 13.24
N THR A 227 -18.57 19.29 12.62
CA THR A 227 -17.22 19.16 13.18
C THR A 227 -16.12 19.62 12.23
N ALA A 228 -16.37 19.62 10.92
CA ALA A 228 -15.38 19.96 9.92
C ALA A 228 -15.51 21.42 9.48
N ASP A 229 -14.37 22.07 9.33
CA ASP A 229 -14.28 23.47 8.90
C ASP A 229 -13.83 23.59 7.43
N PRO A 230 -14.37 24.55 6.64
CA PRO A 230 -13.93 24.79 5.27
C PRO A 230 -12.54 25.46 5.23
N GLY A 231 -11.80 25.22 4.15
CA GLY A 231 -10.46 25.77 3.93
C GLY A 231 -9.49 24.71 3.39
N THR A 232 -8.22 24.82 3.75
CA THR A 232 -7.20 23.84 3.34
C THR A 232 -7.26 22.60 4.22
N TRP A 233 -7.61 21.47 3.61
CA TRP A 233 -7.60 20.14 4.20
C TRP A 233 -6.31 19.42 3.84
N HIS A 234 -5.97 18.41 4.63
CA HIS A 234 -4.80 17.55 4.41
C HIS A 234 -5.21 16.08 4.43
N ALA A 235 -4.67 15.28 3.51
CA ALA A 235 -4.81 13.83 3.51
C ALA A 235 -3.42 13.19 3.51
N ILE A 236 -3.08 12.54 4.62
CA ILE A 236 -1.78 11.87 4.78
C ILE A 236 -1.91 10.35 4.68
N VAL A 237 -0.94 9.71 4.03
CA VAL A 237 -0.73 8.27 4.03
C VAL A 237 0.33 7.92 5.06
N TYR A 238 0.11 6.86 5.84
CA TYR A 238 1.05 6.35 6.83
C TYR A 238 0.92 4.84 7.01
N GLU A 239 1.88 4.23 7.70
CA GLU A 239 1.92 2.78 7.95
C GLU A 239 0.68 2.28 8.71
N GLY A 240 0.16 1.11 8.33
CA GLY A 240 -1.04 0.53 8.93
C GLY A 240 -0.93 0.31 10.45
N THR A 241 0.29 0.10 10.97
CA THR A 241 0.53 -0.09 12.41
C THR A 241 0.64 1.20 13.21
N ASP A 242 0.86 2.33 12.54
CA ASP A 242 1.05 3.62 13.18
C ASP A 242 -0.28 4.27 13.59
N THR A 243 -0.16 5.34 14.37
CA THR A 243 -1.30 6.16 14.80
C THR A 243 -0.98 7.62 14.54
N ALA A 244 -1.63 8.20 13.54
CA ALA A 244 -1.49 9.60 13.21
C ALA A 244 -1.94 10.51 14.37
N PRO A 245 -1.36 11.72 14.52
CA PRO A 245 -1.73 12.67 15.56
C PRO A 245 -3.22 13.08 15.47
N SER A 246 -3.76 13.70 16.53
CA SER A 246 -5.13 14.24 16.51
C SER A 246 -5.24 15.57 15.75
N THR A 247 -4.10 16.21 15.54
CA THR A 247 -3.93 17.50 14.88
C THR A 247 -2.91 17.33 13.76
N TYR A 248 -3.15 17.94 12.61
CA TYR A 248 -2.20 17.86 11.50
C TYR A 248 -0.85 18.48 11.89
N ASP A 249 0.22 17.73 11.63
CA ASP A 249 1.61 18.13 11.85
C ASP A 249 2.42 17.68 10.64
N SER A 250 2.76 18.62 9.75
CA SER A 250 3.55 18.35 8.54
C SER A 250 4.98 17.86 8.85
N GLY A 251 5.44 18.00 10.09
CA GLY A 251 6.70 17.46 10.57
C GLY A 251 6.59 16.07 11.20
N TRP A 252 5.40 15.45 11.23
CA TRP A 252 5.22 14.12 11.79
C TRP A 252 5.96 13.09 10.93
N SER A 253 6.91 12.38 11.53
CA SER A 253 7.78 11.43 10.82
C SER A 253 7.08 10.19 10.28
N GLY A 254 5.82 9.95 10.63
CA GLY A 254 5.02 8.85 10.09
C GLY A 254 4.36 9.15 8.75
N ILE A 255 4.47 10.39 8.24
CA ILE A 255 3.92 10.77 6.94
C ILE A 255 4.77 10.13 5.83
N ILE A 256 4.17 9.22 5.08
CA ILE A 256 4.73 8.65 3.84
C ILE A 256 4.47 9.61 2.69
N LYS A 257 3.21 10.02 2.56
CA LYS A 257 2.76 11.02 1.59
C LYS A 257 1.71 11.93 2.19
N ASP A 258 1.66 13.14 1.65
CA ASP A 258 0.76 14.20 2.04
C ASP A 258 0.29 14.90 0.79
N ASP A 259 -1.00 15.21 0.77
CA ASP A 259 -1.62 16.07 -0.22
C ASP A 259 -2.53 17.07 0.48
N SER A 260 -2.63 18.27 -0.09
CA SER A 260 -3.38 19.39 0.47
C SER A 260 -4.34 19.95 -0.58
N PHE A 261 -5.63 20.01 -0.23
CA PHE A 261 -6.68 20.49 -1.11
C PHE A 261 -7.60 21.48 -0.40
N THR A 262 -8.32 22.30 -1.16
CA THR A 262 -9.24 23.30 -0.62
C THR A 262 -10.67 22.75 -0.65
N VAL A 263 -11.36 22.79 0.48
CA VAL A 263 -12.77 22.45 0.61
C VAL A 263 -13.55 23.73 0.90
N GLU A 264 -14.42 24.12 -0.02
CA GLU A 264 -15.29 25.27 0.20
C GLU A 264 -16.39 24.96 1.21
N GLU A 265 -16.91 25.99 1.89
CA GLU A 265 -18.08 25.86 2.78
C GLU A 265 -19.27 25.23 2.06
N SER A 266 -19.41 25.46 0.75
CA SER A 266 -20.48 24.88 -0.06
C SER A 266 -20.33 23.35 -0.26
N ALA A 267 -19.10 22.83 -0.23
CA ALA A 267 -18.79 21.39 -0.37
C ALA A 267 -19.10 20.59 0.90
N ILE A 268 -19.21 21.27 2.04
CA ILE A 268 -19.66 20.74 3.32
C ILE A 268 -21.09 21.25 3.57
N PRO A 269 -22.14 20.67 2.94
CA PRO A 269 -23.50 21.05 3.24
C PRO A 269 -23.74 20.91 4.75
N GLU A 270 -23.86 22.04 5.44
CA GLU A 270 -24.65 22.06 6.66
C GLU A 270 -25.97 21.42 6.25
N PHE A 271 -26.41 20.37 6.96
CA PHE A 271 -27.70 19.78 6.69
C PHE A 271 -28.71 20.89 6.51
N PRO A 272 -29.81 20.61 5.81
CA PRO A 272 -30.89 21.53 5.75
C PRO A 272 -31.59 21.55 7.12
N THR A 273 -30.89 21.79 8.22
CA THR A 273 -31.37 22.33 9.49
C THR A 273 -32.32 23.48 9.20
N VAL A 274 -32.10 24.22 8.12
CA VAL A 274 -33.07 25.15 7.55
C VAL A 274 -34.35 24.45 7.09
N ILE A 275 -34.31 23.37 6.29
CA ILE A 275 -35.52 22.60 5.91
C ILE A 275 -36.15 21.89 7.11
N ALA A 276 -35.37 21.31 8.02
CA ALA A 276 -35.87 20.69 9.24
C ALA A 276 -36.55 21.74 10.15
N ALA A 277 -35.93 22.90 10.34
CA ALA A 277 -36.50 24.03 11.07
C ALA A 277 -37.75 24.58 10.37
N ILE A 278 -37.76 24.67 9.04
CA ILE A 278 -38.93 25.06 8.24
C ILE A 278 -40.04 24.02 8.41
N ALA A 279 -39.74 22.72 8.30
CA ALA A 279 -40.71 21.64 8.43
C ALA A 279 -41.33 21.60 9.83
N VAL A 280 -40.50 21.73 10.87
CA VAL A 280 -40.95 21.84 12.27
C VAL A 280 -41.79 23.10 12.47
N SER A 281 -41.36 24.25 11.94
CA SER A 281 -42.11 25.50 12.03
C SER A 281 -43.48 25.40 11.35
N LEU A 282 -43.56 24.78 10.17
CA LEU A 282 -44.81 24.55 9.44
C LEU A 282 -45.72 23.55 10.19
N LEU A 283 -45.15 22.51 10.79
CA LEU A 283 -45.92 21.53 11.59
C LEU A 283 -46.48 22.17 12.86
N CYS A 284 -45.70 22.97 13.58
CA CYS A 284 -46.14 23.73 14.74
C CYS A 284 -47.23 24.75 14.38
N ALA A 285 -47.05 25.49 13.28
CA ALA A 285 -48.05 26.43 12.78
C ALA A 285 -49.36 25.71 12.39
N GLY A 286 -49.25 24.54 11.74
CA GLY A 286 -50.39 23.69 11.40
C GLY A 286 -51.18 23.23 12.63
N ALA A 287 -50.48 22.70 13.64
CA ALA A 287 -51.10 22.28 14.91
C ALA A 287 -51.78 23.45 15.63
N TYR A 288 -51.12 24.62 15.68
CA TYR A 288 -51.68 25.83 16.27
C TYR A 288 -52.97 26.28 15.56
N MET A 289 -53.00 26.26 14.23
CA MET A 289 -54.20 26.63 13.46
C MET A 289 -55.38 25.67 13.72
N VAL A 290 -55.12 24.38 13.89
CA VAL A 290 -56.17 23.39 14.23
C VAL A 290 -56.74 23.66 15.63
N MET A 291 -55.87 23.86 16.64
CA MET A 291 -56.31 24.16 18.00
C MET A 291 -57.12 25.45 18.08
N ARG A 292 -56.68 26.50 17.38
CA ARG A 292 -57.38 27.79 17.32
C ARG A 292 -58.78 27.67 16.70
N ARG A 293 -58.94 26.87 15.64
CA ARG A 293 -60.25 26.61 15.02
C ARG A 293 -61.17 25.81 15.93
N GLY A 294 -60.64 24.91 16.76
CA GLY A 294 -61.41 24.16 17.76
C GLY A 294 -61.92 25.02 18.91
N ALA A 295 -61.13 26.00 19.37
CA ALA A 295 -61.47 26.86 20.50
C ALA A 295 -62.64 27.82 20.23
N GLY A 296 -62.85 28.25 18.98
CA GLY A 296 -63.94 29.16 18.60
C GLY A 296 -65.31 28.51 18.41
N LYS A 297 -65.45 27.20 18.64
CA LYS A 297 -66.72 26.45 18.50
C LYS A 297 -67.36 26.06 19.84
N ARG A 298 -66.98 26.72 20.94
CA ARG A 298 -67.61 26.55 22.26
C ARG A 298 -68.44 27.76 22.61
#